data_AF-A0A662BA97-F1
#
_entry.id   AF-A0A662BA97-F1
#
_cell.length_a   1.000
_cell.length_b   1.000
_cell.length_c   1.000
_cell.angle_alpha   90.00
_cell.angle_beta   90.00
_cell.angle_gamma   90.00
#
_symmetry.space_group_name_H-M   'P 1'
#
loop_
_entity.id
_entity.type
_entity.pdbx_description
1 polymer ?
#
loop_
_entity_poly.entity_id
_entity_poly.type
_entity_poly.pdbx_seq_one_letter_code
_entity_poly.pdbx_strand_id
1 'polypeptide(L)'
;TVDDDFSINAASSLAQLDKDRLVFPLKLRKWQSGDKIKPLGMSGSKLLSDYFIDNKMSLFAKSDIWLLLSEKDIVWIIGHSISDDYKITSKTREVLAVRLM
;
A
#
# COMPACT_ATOMS: atom_id res chain seq x y z
N THR A 1 -14.41 -4.67 -18.42
CA THR A 1 -13.76 -5.81 -17.76
C THR A 1 -12.28 -5.51 -17.80
N VAL A 2 -11.51 -5.76 -16.75
CA VAL A 2 -10.05 -5.57 -16.82
C VAL A 2 -9.57 -6.40 -18.01
N ASP A 3 -9.10 -5.72 -19.06
CA ASP A 3 -8.70 -6.34 -20.33
C ASP A 3 -7.61 -7.40 -20.08
N ASP A 4 -7.61 -8.45 -20.91
CA ASP A 4 -6.70 -9.61 -20.82
C ASP A 4 -5.19 -9.26 -20.87
N ASP A 5 -4.83 -8.00 -21.14
CA ASP A 5 -3.46 -7.48 -21.17
C ASP A 5 -3.00 -6.78 -19.88
N PHE A 6 -3.85 -6.69 -18.84
CA PHE A 6 -3.44 -6.07 -17.59
C PHE A 6 -2.54 -6.98 -16.76
N SER A 7 -1.24 -6.66 -16.73
CA SER A 7 -0.26 -7.34 -15.87
C SER A 7 -0.03 -6.60 -14.56
N ILE A 8 -0.10 -7.34 -13.45
CA ILE A 8 0.35 -6.83 -12.13
C ILE A 8 1.87 -6.69 -12.17
N ASN A 9 2.35 -5.49 -11.89
CA ASN A 9 3.75 -5.14 -11.83
C ASN A 9 4.18 -5.05 -10.36
N ALA A 10 5.20 -5.84 -10.00
CA ALA A 10 5.69 -5.96 -8.63
C ALA A 10 6.75 -4.92 -8.25
N ALA A 11 6.97 -3.88 -9.05
CA ALA A 11 7.90 -2.80 -8.72
C ALA A 11 7.44 -2.06 -7.46
N SER A 12 8.31 -1.95 -6.46
CA SER A 12 7.95 -1.30 -5.18
C SER A 12 7.65 0.20 -5.32
N SER A 13 8.11 0.83 -6.41
CA SER A 13 7.79 2.21 -6.79
C SER A 13 6.43 2.37 -7.46
N LEU A 14 5.68 1.29 -7.68
CA LEU A 14 4.35 1.31 -8.29
C LEU A 14 3.34 0.57 -7.39
N ALA A 15 2.32 1.28 -6.95
CA ALA A 15 1.14 0.67 -6.35
C ALA A 15 0.05 0.52 -7.40
N GLN A 16 -0.49 -0.69 -7.53
CA GLN A 16 -1.68 -0.96 -8.32
C GLN A 16 -2.78 -1.46 -7.36
N LEU A 17 -3.82 -0.64 -7.20
CA LEU A 17 -4.86 -0.79 -6.18
C LEU A 17 -6.22 -0.98 -6.84
N ASP A 18 -7.08 -1.77 -6.21
CA ASP A 18 -8.49 -1.89 -6.60
C ASP A 18 -9.20 -0.55 -6.33
N LYS A 19 -9.57 0.15 -7.41
CA LYS A 19 -10.10 1.52 -7.31
C LYS A 19 -11.47 1.55 -6.63
N ASP A 20 -12.27 0.50 -6.80
CA ASP A 20 -13.62 0.42 -6.24
C ASP A 20 -13.61 0.30 -4.70
N ARG A 21 -12.46 -0.04 -4.11
CA ARG A 21 -12.26 -0.12 -2.65
C ARG A 21 -11.76 1.18 -2.04
N LEU A 22 -11.33 2.15 -2.85
CA LEU A 22 -10.76 3.40 -2.37
C LEU A 22 -11.84 4.44 -2.07
N VAL A 23 -11.60 5.22 -1.02
CA VAL A 23 -12.38 6.40 -0.65
C VAL A 23 -11.52 7.63 -0.86
N PHE A 24 -12.02 8.55 -1.69
CA PHE A 24 -11.35 9.81 -2.02
C PHE A 24 -11.80 10.94 -1.08
N PRO A 25 -10.93 11.94 -0.81
CA PRO A 25 -9.60 12.12 -1.37
C PRO A 25 -8.56 11.22 -0.71
N LEU A 26 -7.60 10.73 -1.52
CA LEU A 26 -6.43 10.06 -1.00
C LEU A 26 -5.50 11.07 -0.33
N LYS A 27 -4.87 10.67 0.77
CA LYS A 27 -4.01 11.56 1.57
C LYS A 27 -2.60 10.98 1.66
N LEU A 28 -1.62 11.86 1.65
CA LEU A 28 -0.22 11.53 1.93
C LEU A 28 0.17 12.04 3.31
N ARG A 29 0.80 11.20 4.11
CA ARG A 29 1.47 11.64 5.35
C ARG A 29 2.67 10.75 5.66
N LYS A 30 3.55 11.25 6.53
CA LYS A 30 4.56 10.39 7.17
C LYS A 30 3.87 9.38 8.09
N TRP A 31 4.50 8.22 8.25
CA TRP A 31 4.03 7.23 9.20
C TRP A 31 4.08 7.79 10.64
N GLN A 32 3.26 7.20 11.52
CA GLN A 32 3.15 7.57 12.92
C GLN A 32 3.17 6.29 13.78
N SER A 33 3.66 6.42 15.01
CA SER A 33 3.64 5.29 15.95
C SER A 33 2.20 4.83 16.19
N GLY A 34 2.01 3.51 16.19
CA GLY A 34 0.68 2.88 16.32
C GLY A 34 -0.02 2.62 14.99
N ASP A 35 0.52 3.10 13.86
CA ASP A 35 0.00 2.77 12.54
C ASP A 35 0.01 1.25 12.30
N LYS A 36 -1.04 0.77 11.63
CA LYS A 36 -1.22 -0.65 11.28
C LYS A 36 -1.54 -0.80 9.81
N ILE A 37 -1.02 -1.86 9.22
CA ILE A 37 -1.31 -2.28 7.85
C ILE A 37 -1.51 -3.78 7.81
N LYS A 38 -2.22 -4.28 6.83
CA LYS A 38 -2.24 -5.69 6.47
C LYS A 38 -1.38 -5.88 5.23
N PRO A 39 -0.09 -6.24 5.34
CA PRO A 39 0.78 -6.37 4.17
C PRO A 39 0.24 -7.40 3.18
N LEU A 40 0.49 -7.17 1.89
CA LEU A 40 0.03 -8.06 0.82
C LEU A 40 0.37 -9.54 1.10
N GLY A 41 -0.63 -10.42 1.02
CA GLY A 41 -0.46 -11.87 1.23
C GLY A 41 -0.43 -12.31 2.70
N MET A 42 -0.52 -11.39 3.67
CA MET A 42 -0.60 -11.75 5.10
C MET A 42 -2.05 -11.77 5.60
N SER A 43 -2.34 -12.73 6.48
CA SER A 43 -3.57 -12.74 7.27
C SER A 43 -3.43 -11.84 8.50
N GLY A 44 -4.26 -10.80 8.61
CA GLY A 44 -4.31 -9.92 9.78
C GLY A 44 -3.42 -8.68 9.71
N SER A 45 -3.71 -7.71 10.58
CA SER A 45 -2.99 -6.45 10.66
C SER A 45 -1.68 -6.59 11.44
N LYS A 46 -0.66 -5.83 11.03
CA LYS A 46 0.65 -5.71 11.66
C LYS A 46 0.94 -4.24 11.98
N LEU A 47 1.64 -3.98 13.08
CA LEU A 47 2.16 -2.64 13.35
C LEU A 47 3.21 -2.27 12.29
N LEU A 48 3.21 -1.02 11.84
CA LEU A 48 4.22 -0.52 10.92
C LEU A 48 5.62 -0.59 11.54
N SER A 49 5.74 -0.35 12.85
CA SER A 49 7.00 -0.51 13.58
C SER A 49 7.59 -1.91 13.39
N ASP A 50 6.75 -2.94 13.52
CA ASP A 50 7.16 -4.34 13.41
C ASP A 50 7.47 -4.69 11.95
N TYR A 51 6.66 -4.19 11.01
CA TYR A 51 6.94 -4.31 9.59
C TYR A 51 8.33 -3.72 9.23
N PHE A 52 8.68 -2.56 9.75
CA PHE A 52 9.99 -1.94 9.50
C PHE A 52 11.15 -2.68 10.16
N ILE A 53 10.93 -3.28 11.34
CA ILE A 53 11.93 -4.12 12.01
C ILE A 53 12.22 -5.36 11.17
N ASP A 54 11.18 -6.06 10.71
CA ASP A 54 11.33 -7.27 9.91
C ASP A 54 12.02 -7.01 8.57
N ASN A 55 11.77 -5.84 7.97
CA ASN A 55 12.44 -5.39 6.76
C ASN A 55 13.82 -4.74 7.02
N LYS A 56 14.35 -4.83 8.26
CA LYS A 56 15.67 -4.33 8.67
C LYS A 56 15.91 -2.86 8.31
N MET A 57 14.88 -2.03 8.39
CA MET A 57 14.96 -0.62 8.05
C MET A 57 15.71 0.18 9.13
N SER A 58 16.60 1.07 8.72
CA SER A 58 17.30 1.99 9.63
C SER A 58 16.34 3.03 10.22
N LEU A 59 16.67 3.61 11.37
CA LEU A 59 15.84 4.66 11.99
C LEU A 59 15.62 5.86 11.07
N PHE A 60 16.67 6.28 10.36
CA PHE A 60 16.60 7.36 9.38
C PHE A 60 15.66 7.01 8.22
N ALA A 61 15.76 5.78 7.69
CA ALA A 61 14.84 5.32 6.66
C ALA A 61 13.40 5.32 7.17
N LYS A 62 13.15 4.86 8.41
CA LYS A 62 11.81 4.85 9.02
C LYS A 62 11.20 6.24 9.07
N SER A 63 11.90 7.23 9.62
CA SER A 63 11.36 8.60 9.76
C SER A 63 10.93 9.21 8.42
N ASP A 64 11.51 8.75 7.32
CA ASP A 64 11.21 9.28 6.00
C ASP A 64 10.11 8.57 5.21
N ILE A 65 9.54 7.50 5.76
CA ILE A 65 8.49 6.73 5.08
C ILE A 65 7.21 7.53 4.97
N TRP A 66 6.74 7.63 3.72
CA TRP A 66 5.44 8.16 3.38
C TRP A 66 4.42 7.03 3.22
N LEU A 67 3.19 7.35 3.58
CA LEU A 67 2.03 6.48 3.45
C LEU A 67 1.02 7.16 2.54
N LEU A 68 0.41 6.37 1.67
CA LEU A 68 -0.82 6.73 0.97
C LEU A 68 -2.02 6.19 1.76
N LEU A 69 -2.99 7.05 2.02
CA LEU A 69 -4.18 6.73 2.79
C LEU A 69 -5.45 6.90 1.98
N SER A 70 -6.39 6.00 2.21
CA SER A 70 -7.80 6.09 1.85
C SER A 70 -8.59 6.28 3.15
N GLU A 71 -9.10 7.49 3.39
CA GLU A 71 -9.62 7.91 4.70
C GLU A 71 -8.61 7.70 5.85
N LYS A 72 -8.80 6.66 6.66
CA LYS A 72 -7.94 6.29 7.80
C LYS A 72 -7.07 5.08 7.50
N ASP A 73 -7.33 4.38 6.41
CA ASP A 73 -6.66 3.14 6.06
C ASP A 73 -5.39 3.43 5.28
N ILE A 74 -4.31 2.72 5.64
CA ILE A 74 -3.06 2.76 4.90
C ILE A 74 -3.20 1.80 3.72
N VAL A 75 -3.18 2.34 2.50
CA VAL A 75 -3.33 1.54 1.27
C VAL A 75 -1.99 1.19 0.64
N TRP A 76 -0.96 2.01 0.87
CA TRP A 76 0.39 1.78 0.38
C TRP A 76 1.43 2.42 1.29
N ILE A 77 2.43 1.62 1.69
CA ILE A 77 3.71 2.12 2.22
C ILE A 77 4.56 2.45 1.00
N ILE A 78 4.76 3.74 0.74
CA ILE A 78 5.39 4.21 -0.50
C ILE A 78 6.79 3.64 -0.63
N GLY A 79 7.07 3.01 -1.78
CA GLY A 79 8.35 2.36 -2.06
C GLY A 79 8.50 0.95 -1.45
N HIS A 80 7.46 0.41 -0.80
CA HIS A 80 7.51 -0.86 -0.09
C HIS A 80 6.35 -1.82 -0.47
N SER A 81 5.19 -1.71 0.18
CA SER A 81 4.12 -2.71 0.08
C SER A 81 2.74 -2.08 0.15
N ILE A 82 1.80 -2.60 -0.65
CA ILE A 82 0.39 -2.25 -0.58
C ILE A 82 -0.32 -3.05 0.53
N SER A 83 -1.47 -2.54 0.97
CA SER A 83 -2.36 -3.29 1.85
C SER A 83 -3.10 -4.38 1.08
N ASP A 84 -3.16 -5.58 1.66
CA ASP A 84 -3.85 -6.76 1.10
C ASP A 84 -5.35 -6.49 0.85
N ASP A 85 -5.96 -5.61 1.64
CA ASP A 85 -7.38 -5.28 1.50
C ASP A 85 -7.67 -4.45 0.23
N TYR A 86 -6.65 -3.86 -0.38
CA TYR A 86 -6.74 -3.02 -1.57
C TYR A 86 -6.09 -3.66 -2.81
N LYS A 87 -5.74 -4.95 -2.73
CA LYS A 87 -5.13 -5.68 -3.84
C LYS A 87 -6.09 -5.89 -5.00
N ILE A 88 -5.53 -6.00 -6.19
CA ILE A 88 -6.25 -6.39 -7.39
C ILE A 88 -6.66 -7.85 -7.28
N THR A 89 -7.89 -8.13 -7.66
CA THR A 89 -8.48 -9.48 -7.71
C THR A 89 -9.17 -9.67 -9.05
N SER A 90 -9.61 -10.90 -9.33
CA SER A 90 -10.44 -11.19 -10.52
C SER A 90 -11.77 -10.42 -10.56
N LYS A 91 -12.18 -9.79 -9.45
CA LYS A 91 -13.42 -8.99 -9.36
C LYS A 91 -13.17 -7.49 -9.56
N THR A 92 -11.91 -7.05 -9.54
CA THR A 92 -11.54 -5.65 -9.70
C THR A 92 -11.92 -5.20 -11.10
N ARG A 93 -12.59 -4.06 -11.22
CA ARG A 93 -13.06 -3.52 -12.52
C ARG A 93 -12.19 -2.39 -13.01
N GLU A 94 -11.78 -1.54 -12.08
CA GLU A 94 -10.91 -0.41 -12.32
C GLU A 94 -9.71 -0.47 -11.39
N VAL A 95 -8.55 -0.10 -11.92
CA VAL A 95 -7.29 -0.08 -11.18
C VAL A 95 -6.81 1.36 -11.06
N LEU A 96 -6.46 1.76 -9.84
CA LEU A 96 -5.66 2.95 -9.62
C LEU A 96 -4.18 2.57 -9.61
N ALA A 97 -3.40 3.12 -10.53
CA ALA A 97 -1.94 2.99 -10.55
C ALA A 97 -1.28 4.28 -10.05
N VAL A 98 -0.48 4.18 -8.99
CA VAL A 98 0.26 5.31 -8.40
C VAL A 98 1.75 4.99 -8.45
N ARG A 99 2.54 5.88 -9.06
CA ARG A 99 3.99 5.69 -9.23
C ARG A 99 4.77 6.73 -8.45
N LEU A 100 5.80 6.27 -7.73
CA LEU A 100 6.87 7.10 -7.17
C LEU A 100 7.88 7.40 -8.29
N MET A 101 8.15 8.69 -8.55
CA MET A 101 9.12 9.17 -9.54
C MET A 101 10.41 9.63 -8.88
#